data_AF-A0A946U6T0-F1
#
_entry.id   AF-A0A946U6T0-F1
#
_cell.length_a   1.000
_cell.length_b   1.000
_cell.length_c   1.000
_cell.angle_alpha   90.00
_cell.angle_beta   90.00
_cell.angle_gamma   90.00
#
_symmetry.space_group_name_H-M   'P 1'
#
loop_
_entity.id
_entity.type
_entity.pdbx_description
1 polymer ?
#
loop_
_entity_poly.entity_id
_entity_poly.type
_entity_poly.pdbx_seq_one_letter_code
_entity_poly.pdbx_strand_id
1 'polypeptide(L)'
;MNATQTQNRNEGTRMNRSAIAKRTLNSALALGMLAVLSAPAQAIEFSSGEWSGSIDTTISYGASWRTKDYDPTRVGKQANDPLVFSYDKLTQRSVIGRWSANGDDGNLNYRDKGDLISHAIKATVELDVRFRNFGGFARATGFYDFENNDKKELSDLAQERVGGEVRLLDAYIYGNHQPGDRFLTWRLGKQVVSWGESTFIQGGINVINP
;
A
#
# COMPACT_ATOMS: atom_id res chain seq x y z
N MET A 1 -30.58 26.91 82.48
CA MET A 1 -31.91 26.54 81.92
C MET A 1 -31.65 25.94 80.55
N ASN A 2 -31.28 24.64 80.53
CA ASN A 2 -32.11 23.46 80.16
C ASN A 2 -32.43 23.43 78.66
N ALA A 3 -31.66 22.65 77.88
CA ALA A 3 -31.90 21.23 77.51
C ALA A 3 -32.95 21.13 76.38
N THR A 4 -32.69 20.48 75.24
CA THR A 4 -32.72 19.02 75.13
C THR A 4 -32.22 18.57 73.74
N GLN A 5 -31.39 17.53 73.72
CA GLN A 5 -31.02 16.73 72.54
C GLN A 5 -32.19 15.88 72.05
N THR A 6 -32.29 15.65 70.74
CA THR A 6 -32.76 14.35 70.23
C THR A 6 -31.99 13.96 68.98
N GLN A 7 -31.22 12.86 69.08
CA GLN A 7 -30.67 12.10 67.97
C GLN A 7 -31.79 11.49 67.12
N ASN A 8 -31.56 11.26 65.83
CA ASN A 8 -31.88 9.96 65.23
C ASN A 8 -31.04 9.65 63.99
N ARG A 9 -30.74 8.35 63.90
CA ARG A 9 -29.81 7.62 63.04
C ARG A 9 -30.38 7.33 61.65
N ASN A 10 -29.51 6.71 60.83
CA ASN A 10 -29.73 5.94 59.59
C ASN A 10 -29.48 6.78 58.33
N GLU A 11 -28.71 6.38 57.32
CA GLU A 11 -28.26 5.06 56.88
C GLU A 11 -27.25 5.27 55.73
N GLY A 12 -26.40 4.28 55.47
CA GLY A 12 -26.00 3.97 54.10
C GLY A 12 -24.73 4.62 53.56
N THR A 13 -23.62 3.92 53.76
CA THR A 13 -22.40 3.94 52.93
C THR A 13 -22.70 4.16 51.44
N ARG A 14 -22.34 5.32 50.88
CA ARG A 14 -22.19 5.47 49.42
C ARG A 14 -20.71 5.48 49.09
N MET A 15 -20.19 4.31 48.72
CA MET A 15 -18.89 4.22 48.06
C MET A 15 -18.94 5.03 46.76
N ASN A 16 -18.11 6.06 46.66
CA ASN A 16 -17.84 6.75 45.40
C ASN A 16 -17.26 5.73 44.41
N ARG A 17 -18.10 5.23 43.52
CA ARG A 17 -17.64 4.45 42.36
C ARG A 17 -16.86 5.38 41.46
N SER A 18 -15.54 5.24 41.49
CA SER A 18 -14.63 5.77 40.48
C SER A 18 -15.16 5.37 39.10
N ALA A 19 -15.54 6.36 38.30
CA ALA A 19 -15.85 6.16 36.89
C ALA A 19 -14.52 5.88 36.17
N ILE A 20 -14.23 4.60 35.95
CA ILE A 20 -13.14 4.16 35.08
C ILE A 20 -13.50 4.62 33.66
N ALA A 21 -12.95 5.76 33.24
CA ALA A 21 -13.03 6.23 31.87
C ALA A 21 -12.30 5.22 30.96
N LYS A 22 -13.08 4.44 30.21
CA LYS A 22 -12.54 3.55 29.17
C LYS A 22 -11.94 4.41 28.05
N ARG A 23 -10.63 4.62 28.09
CA ARG A 23 -9.86 5.10 26.93
C ARG A 23 -9.81 3.97 25.91
N THR A 24 -10.72 3.98 24.94
CA THR A 24 -10.59 3.16 23.74
C THR A 24 -9.44 3.71 22.90
N LEU A 25 -8.33 2.98 22.89
CA LEU A 25 -7.19 3.23 22.00
C LEU A 25 -7.64 2.90 20.56
N ASN A 26 -8.17 3.89 19.84
CA ASN A 26 -8.51 3.74 18.44
C ASN A 26 -7.24 3.86 17.59
N SER A 27 -6.46 2.77 17.51
CA SER A 27 -5.48 2.58 16.45
C SER A 27 -6.23 2.33 15.14
N ALA A 28 -6.63 3.40 14.45
CA ALA A 28 -7.23 3.30 13.14
C ALA A 28 -6.12 3.00 12.11
N LEU A 29 -5.93 1.71 11.83
CA LEU A 29 -5.29 1.25 10.61
C LEU A 29 -6.21 1.66 9.46
N ALA A 30 -5.85 2.71 8.72
CA ALA A 30 -6.60 3.13 7.54
C ALA A 30 -6.30 2.15 6.40
N LEU A 31 -7.09 1.08 6.31
CA LEU A 31 -7.17 0.26 5.10
C LEU A 31 -7.92 1.08 4.04
N GLY A 32 -7.18 1.65 3.09
CA GLY A 32 -7.77 2.25 1.89
C GLY A 32 -8.49 1.16 1.10
N MET A 33 -9.80 1.29 0.90
CA MET A 33 -10.54 0.39 0.03
C MET A 33 -10.18 0.72 -1.43
N LEU A 34 -9.43 -0.18 -2.08
CA LEU A 34 -9.21 -0.13 -3.53
C LEU A 34 -10.47 -0.62 -4.24
N ALA A 35 -11.15 0.26 -4.96
CA ALA A 35 -12.10 -0.13 -5.99
C ALA A 35 -11.30 -0.39 -7.28
N VAL A 36 -11.03 -1.66 -7.60
CA VAL A 36 -10.37 -2.04 -8.85
C VAL A 36 -11.45 -2.28 -9.90
N LEU A 37 -11.52 -1.42 -10.91
CA LEU A 37 -12.26 -1.73 -12.13
C LEU A 37 -11.32 -2.52 -13.05
N SER A 38 -11.47 -3.85 -13.06
CA SER A 38 -10.76 -4.73 -13.99
C SER A 38 -11.55 -4.85 -15.30
N ALA A 39 -10.97 -4.41 -16.41
CA ALA A 39 -11.49 -4.73 -17.74
C ALA A 39 -11.26 -6.23 -18.03
N PRO A 40 -12.10 -6.89 -18.87
CA PRO A 40 -11.83 -8.26 -19.30
C PRO A 40 -10.45 -8.33 -19.97
N ALA A 41 -9.64 -9.31 -19.60
CA ALA A 41 -8.37 -9.58 -20.27
C ALA A 41 -8.66 -9.89 -21.75
N GLN A 42 -8.04 -9.13 -22.66
CA GLN A 42 -8.10 -9.40 -24.09
C GLN A 42 -6.91 -10.30 -24.41
N ALA A 43 -7.20 -11.57 -24.71
CA ALA A 43 -6.22 -12.53 -25.19
C ALA A 43 -6.37 -12.63 -26.72
N ILE A 44 -5.29 -12.38 -27.45
CA ILE A 44 -5.23 -12.64 -28.90
C ILE A 44 -4.45 -13.94 -29.08
N GLU A 45 -5.16 -15.00 -29.43
CA GLU A 45 -4.55 -16.26 -29.80
C GLU A 45 -4.26 -16.30 -31.31
N PHE A 46 -3.10 -16.82 -31.68
CA PHE A 46 -2.75 -17.03 -33.08
C PHE A 46 -2.14 -18.41 -33.28
N SER A 47 -2.39 -18.98 -34.46
CA SER A 47 -1.83 -20.27 -34.87
C SER A 47 -1.61 -20.29 -36.37
N SER A 48 -0.43 -20.77 -36.80
CA SER A 48 -0.08 -20.93 -38.21
C SER A 48 0.91 -22.09 -38.37
N GLY A 49 0.40 -23.23 -38.85
CA GLY A 49 1.16 -24.46 -38.96
C GLY A 49 1.63 -24.95 -37.58
N GLU A 50 2.94 -24.97 -37.37
CA GLU A 50 3.55 -25.41 -36.10
C GLU A 50 3.79 -24.26 -35.12
N TRP A 51 3.51 -23.03 -35.54
CA TRP A 51 3.53 -21.85 -34.69
C TRP A 51 2.19 -21.69 -34.00
N SER A 52 2.22 -21.44 -32.70
CA SER A 52 1.06 -20.98 -31.93
C SER A 52 1.50 -19.98 -30.88
N GLY A 53 0.59 -19.19 -30.35
CA GLY A 53 0.92 -18.25 -29.29
C GLY A 53 -0.28 -17.45 -28.82
N SER A 54 -0.05 -16.68 -27.76
CA SER A 54 -1.02 -15.74 -27.22
C SER A 54 -0.35 -14.41 -26.90
N ILE A 55 -1.13 -13.34 -27.05
CA ILE A 55 -0.84 -12.04 -26.45
C ILE A 55 -1.95 -11.75 -25.46
N ASP A 56 -1.60 -11.74 -24.18
CA ASP A 56 -2.52 -11.47 -23.09
C ASP A 56 -2.28 -10.05 -22.56
N THR A 57 -3.31 -9.21 -22.61
CA THR A 57 -3.23 -7.83 -22.11
C THR A 57 -4.22 -7.60 -20.97
N THR A 58 -3.68 -7.17 -19.83
CA THR A 58 -4.47 -6.77 -18.66
C THR A 58 -4.30 -5.28 -18.41
N ILE A 59 -5.41 -4.54 -18.43
CA ILE A 59 -5.44 -3.11 -18.10
C ILE A 59 -6.30 -2.94 -16.84
N SER A 60 -5.80 -2.16 -15.90
CA SER A 60 -6.50 -1.81 -14.66
C SER A 60 -6.40 -0.32 -14.40
N TYR A 61 -7.48 0.22 -13.82
CA TYR A 61 -7.51 1.58 -13.29
C TYR A 61 -7.87 1.52 -11.81
N GLY A 62 -7.14 2.26 -10.99
CA GLY A 62 -7.37 2.35 -9.55
C GLY A 62 -7.24 3.79 -9.09
N ALA A 63 -8.08 4.19 -8.16
CA ALA A 63 -8.01 5.49 -7.50
C ALA A 63 -8.12 5.33 -5.99
N SER A 64 -7.47 6.23 -5.25
CA SER A 64 -7.51 6.31 -3.80
C SER A 64 -7.64 7.77 -3.37
N TRP A 65 -8.41 8.00 -2.32
CA TRP A 65 -8.68 9.33 -1.79
C TRP A 65 -8.69 9.32 -0.27
N ARG A 66 -8.48 10.50 0.30
CA ARG A 66 -8.50 10.73 1.74
C ARG A 66 -9.93 10.63 2.29
N THR A 67 -10.13 9.89 3.38
CA THR A 67 -11.48 9.61 3.93
C THR A 67 -11.91 10.56 5.05
N LYS A 68 -10.98 11.33 5.62
CA LYS A 68 -11.19 12.30 6.70
C LYS A 68 -10.23 13.47 6.57
N ASP A 69 -10.62 14.63 7.06
CA ASP A 69 -9.73 15.79 7.13
C ASP A 69 -8.47 15.48 7.94
N TYR A 70 -7.42 16.25 7.72
CA TYR A 70 -6.17 16.08 8.44
C TYR A 70 -6.35 16.29 9.95
N ASP A 71 -5.61 15.52 10.73
CA ASP A 71 -5.60 15.62 12.18
C ASP A 71 -4.49 16.60 12.60
N PRO A 72 -4.82 17.78 13.15
CA PRO A 72 -3.83 18.77 13.55
C PRO A 72 -2.90 18.25 14.66
N THR A 73 -3.24 17.17 15.37
CA THR A 73 -2.36 16.54 16.36
C THR A 73 -1.26 15.66 15.72
N ARG A 74 -1.33 15.37 14.41
CA ARG A 74 -0.42 14.46 13.70
C ARG A 74 0.56 15.18 12.77
N VAL A 75 0.55 16.50 12.76
CA VAL A 75 1.49 17.35 12.01
C VAL A 75 2.39 18.13 12.96
N GLY A 76 3.51 18.65 12.48
CA GLY A 76 4.36 19.54 13.26
C GLY A 76 3.61 20.77 13.75
N LYS A 77 3.89 21.24 14.98
CA LYS A 77 3.24 22.44 15.56
C LYS A 77 3.29 23.65 14.63
N GLN A 78 4.40 23.82 13.92
CA GLN A 78 4.63 24.85 12.92
C GLN A 78 3.67 24.81 11.73
N ALA A 79 3.10 23.64 11.39
CA ALA A 79 2.09 23.54 10.34
C ALA A 79 0.70 24.03 10.79
N ASN A 80 0.45 24.07 12.09
CA ASN A 80 -0.78 24.59 12.67
C ASN A 80 -0.64 26.07 13.07
N ASP A 81 0.55 26.46 13.53
CA ASP A 81 0.89 27.84 13.87
C ASP A 81 2.33 28.15 13.40
N PRO A 82 2.49 28.86 12.26
CA PRO A 82 3.79 29.24 11.72
C PRO A 82 4.64 30.11 12.65
N LEU A 83 4.02 30.78 13.63
CA LEU A 83 4.68 31.68 14.57
C LEU A 83 5.05 30.99 15.89
N VAL A 84 4.83 29.67 16.01
CA VAL A 84 5.09 28.92 17.25
C VAL A 84 6.52 29.13 17.78
N PHE A 85 7.50 29.33 16.90
CA PHE A 85 8.90 29.57 17.29
C PHE A 85 9.10 30.88 18.08
N SER A 86 8.19 31.85 17.95
CA SER A 86 8.29 33.18 18.57
C SER A 86 7.74 33.22 20.01
N TYR A 87 6.96 32.22 20.41
CA TYR A 87 6.34 32.18 21.74
C TYR A 87 7.27 31.64 22.82
N ASP A 88 6.92 31.88 24.09
CA ASP A 88 7.59 31.27 25.23
C ASP A 88 7.38 29.75 25.28
N LYS A 89 8.26 29.04 25.99
CA LYS A 89 8.27 27.57 26.03
C LYS A 89 6.98 26.95 26.60
N LEU A 90 6.27 27.64 27.49
CA LEU A 90 5.01 27.14 28.04
C LEU A 90 3.89 27.25 27.00
N THR A 91 3.81 28.39 26.31
CA THR A 91 2.85 28.59 25.20
C THR A 91 3.12 27.64 24.03
N GLN A 92 4.39 27.39 23.68
CA GLN A 92 4.74 26.40 22.65
C GLN A 92 4.24 24.98 22.99
N ARG A 93 4.19 24.60 24.28
CA ARG A 93 3.68 23.28 24.70
C ARG A 93 2.18 23.15 24.50
N SER A 94 1.42 24.22 24.67
CA SER A 94 -0.04 24.22 24.50
C SER A 94 -0.51 24.24 23.04
N VAL A 95 0.33 24.67 22.09
CA VAL A 95 0.00 24.63 20.65
C VAL A 95 -0.27 23.19 20.20
N ILE A 96 -1.32 22.97 19.42
CA ILE A 96 -1.66 21.64 18.90
C ILE A 96 -0.63 21.14 17.87
N GLY A 97 -0.32 19.85 17.89
CA GLY A 97 0.63 19.21 16.97
C GLY A 97 1.86 18.61 17.64
N ARG A 98 2.76 18.09 16.80
CA ARG A 98 3.98 17.36 17.19
C ARG A 98 5.21 18.27 17.18
N TRP A 99 6.21 17.90 17.97
CA TRP A 99 7.51 18.60 17.96
C TRP A 99 8.37 18.28 16.73
N SER A 100 8.07 17.16 16.06
CA SER A 100 8.71 16.76 14.81
C SER A 100 7.74 16.99 13.67
N ALA A 101 8.25 17.55 12.56
CA ALA A 101 7.55 17.57 11.27
C ALA A 101 7.91 16.34 10.40
N ASN A 102 8.80 15.44 10.88
CA ASN A 102 9.17 14.28 10.07
C ASN A 102 7.97 13.33 9.92
N GLY A 103 7.57 13.10 8.67
CA GLY A 103 6.48 12.18 8.32
C GLY A 103 5.08 12.81 8.35
N ASP A 104 4.95 14.13 8.35
CA ASP A 104 3.66 14.81 8.26
C ASP A 104 3.23 15.22 6.84
N ASP A 105 4.13 15.11 5.84
CA ASP A 105 3.85 15.41 4.42
C ASP A 105 2.59 14.71 3.89
N GLY A 106 2.31 13.47 4.27
CA GLY A 106 1.08 12.78 3.85
C GLY A 106 -0.21 13.39 4.42
N ASN A 107 -0.13 14.15 5.52
CA ASN A 107 -1.24 14.96 6.03
C ASN A 107 -1.25 16.38 5.48
N LEU A 108 -0.09 16.93 5.15
CA LEU A 108 0.03 18.30 4.63
C LEU A 108 -0.27 18.39 3.13
N ASN A 109 0.07 17.36 2.36
CA ASN A 109 -0.16 17.27 0.92
C ASN A 109 -1.60 16.85 0.56
N TYR A 110 -2.34 16.30 1.53
CA TYR A 110 -3.73 15.86 1.38
C TYR A 110 -4.48 16.27 2.66
N ARG A 111 -4.94 17.52 2.72
CA ARG A 111 -5.48 18.11 3.96
C ARG A 111 -6.95 17.80 4.16
N ASP A 112 -7.69 17.72 3.06
CA ASP A 112 -9.15 17.71 3.08
C ASP A 112 -9.68 16.32 2.77
N LYS A 113 -10.82 15.99 3.36
CA LYS A 113 -11.55 14.77 3.00
C LYS A 113 -11.93 14.83 1.52
N GLY A 114 -11.60 13.76 0.80
CA GLY A 114 -11.88 13.63 -0.62
C GLY A 114 -10.69 13.94 -1.51
N ASP A 115 -9.61 14.49 -0.97
CA ASP A 115 -8.36 14.71 -1.73
C ASP A 115 -7.89 13.40 -2.36
N LEU A 116 -7.68 13.42 -3.68
CA LEU A 116 -7.11 12.30 -4.41
C LEU A 116 -5.66 12.10 -3.98
N ILE A 117 -5.32 10.89 -3.58
CA ILE A 117 -3.96 10.52 -3.16
C ILE A 117 -3.19 9.90 -4.33
N SER A 118 -3.90 9.13 -5.13
CA SER A 118 -3.38 8.43 -6.29
C SER A 118 -4.56 8.09 -7.20
N HIS A 119 -4.37 8.23 -8.50
CA HIS A 119 -5.21 7.53 -9.45
C HIS A 119 -4.37 7.16 -10.67
N ALA A 120 -4.33 5.88 -10.97
CA ALA A 120 -3.36 5.32 -11.88
C ALA A 120 -3.98 4.33 -12.83
N ILE A 121 -3.44 4.31 -14.05
CA ILE A 121 -3.66 3.24 -15.01
C ILE A 121 -2.43 2.33 -15.00
N LYS A 122 -2.66 1.02 -15.00
CA LYS A 122 -1.62 0.00 -15.11
C LYS A 122 -1.97 -0.97 -16.22
N ALA A 123 -1.00 -1.26 -17.07
CA ALA A 123 -1.09 -2.24 -18.14
C ALA A 123 -0.02 -3.33 -17.97
N THR A 124 -0.39 -4.58 -18.19
CA THR A 124 0.53 -5.72 -18.25
C THR A 124 0.29 -6.46 -19.54
N VAL A 125 1.37 -6.74 -20.27
CA VAL A 125 1.34 -7.45 -21.55
C VAL A 125 2.22 -8.68 -21.43
N GLU A 126 1.66 -9.83 -21.76
CA GLU A 126 2.31 -11.14 -21.80
C GLU A 126 2.26 -11.65 -23.24
N LEU A 127 3.40 -12.11 -23.73
CA LEU A 127 3.56 -12.73 -25.05
C LEU A 127 4.10 -14.13 -24.84
N ASP A 128 3.35 -15.13 -25.28
CA ASP A 128 3.77 -16.53 -25.36
C ASP A 128 3.80 -16.96 -26.84
N VAL A 129 4.92 -17.52 -27.27
CA VAL A 129 5.09 -18.05 -28.63
C VAL A 129 5.64 -19.45 -28.54
N ARG A 130 5.07 -20.37 -29.30
CA ARG A 130 5.41 -21.79 -29.31
C ARG A 130 5.67 -22.25 -30.73
N PHE A 131 6.74 -23.02 -30.90
CA PHE A 131 7.06 -23.71 -32.13
C PHE A 131 7.50 -25.14 -31.82
N ARG A 132 6.66 -26.11 -32.18
CA ARG A 132 6.86 -27.53 -31.85
C ARG A 132 7.16 -27.71 -30.36
N ASN A 133 8.41 -28.03 -30.04
CA ASN A 133 8.90 -28.33 -28.71
C ASN A 133 9.71 -27.17 -28.08
N PHE A 134 9.76 -26.02 -28.74
CA PHE A 134 10.37 -24.79 -28.25
C PHE A 134 9.30 -23.73 -27.98
N GLY A 135 9.64 -22.75 -27.16
CA GLY A 135 8.84 -21.55 -27.00
C GLY A 135 9.62 -20.39 -26.43
N GLY A 136 8.99 -19.22 -26.47
CA GLY A 136 9.46 -17.98 -25.90
C GLY A 136 8.35 -17.33 -25.11
N PHE A 137 8.71 -16.73 -23.99
CA PHE A 137 7.81 -15.98 -23.14
C PHE A 137 8.42 -14.64 -22.79
N ALA A 138 7.63 -13.57 -22.91
CA ALA A 138 8.00 -12.24 -22.47
C ALA A 138 6.84 -11.58 -21.74
N ARG A 139 7.15 -10.84 -20.68
CA ARG A 139 6.16 -10.12 -19.88
C ARG A 139 6.67 -8.75 -19.47
N ALA A 140 5.91 -7.72 -19.81
CA ALA A 140 6.17 -6.35 -19.41
C ALA A 140 4.96 -5.77 -18.68
N THR A 141 5.23 -4.92 -17.68
CA THR A 141 4.20 -4.17 -16.97
C THR A 141 4.59 -2.71 -16.90
N GLY A 142 3.61 -1.82 -16.96
CA GLY A 142 3.83 -0.40 -16.74
C GLY A 142 2.63 0.25 -16.08
N PHE A 143 2.87 1.32 -15.34
CA PHE A 143 1.82 2.13 -14.75
C PHE A 143 2.12 3.61 -14.87
N TYR A 144 1.07 4.42 -14.79
CA TYR A 144 1.12 5.87 -14.79
C TYR A 144 0.06 6.38 -13.80
N ASP A 145 0.49 7.15 -12.81
CA ASP A 145 -0.33 7.78 -11.78
C ASP A 145 -0.48 9.27 -12.08
N PHE A 146 -1.70 9.68 -12.41
CA PHE A 146 -2.00 11.05 -12.83
C PHE A 146 -1.91 12.08 -11.70
N GLU A 147 -1.99 11.67 -10.43
CA GLU A 147 -1.86 12.56 -9.27
C GLU A 147 -0.41 12.72 -8.84
N ASN A 148 0.39 11.66 -8.98
CA ASN A 148 1.77 11.65 -8.50
C ASN A 148 2.81 11.98 -9.57
N ASN A 149 2.50 11.76 -10.86
CA ASN A 149 3.38 12.16 -11.95
C ASN A 149 3.32 13.69 -12.10
N ASP A 150 4.46 14.37 -11.99
CA ASP A 150 4.64 15.84 -11.98
C ASP A 150 4.30 16.59 -10.68
N LYS A 151 4.13 15.87 -9.56
CA LYS A 151 3.88 16.49 -8.25
C LYS A 151 5.14 17.12 -7.68
N LYS A 152 5.16 18.46 -7.57
CA LYS A 152 6.35 19.26 -7.19
C LYS A 152 6.85 19.00 -5.76
N GLU A 153 5.96 18.54 -4.89
CA GLU A 153 6.26 18.19 -3.50
C GLU A 153 7.05 16.87 -3.40
N LEU A 154 7.10 16.08 -4.49
CA LEU A 154 7.87 14.85 -4.56
C LEU A 154 9.25 15.11 -5.16
N SER A 155 10.30 14.58 -4.53
CA SER A 155 11.64 14.51 -5.13
C SER A 155 11.63 13.72 -6.44
N ASP A 156 12.57 13.96 -7.34
CA ASP A 156 12.70 13.23 -8.61
C ASP A 156 12.67 11.70 -8.42
N LEU A 157 13.40 11.19 -7.42
CA LEU A 157 13.41 9.75 -7.08
C LEU A 157 12.03 9.23 -6.61
N ALA A 158 11.25 10.07 -5.95
CA ALA A 158 9.90 9.71 -5.52
C ALA A 158 8.95 9.70 -6.73
N GLN A 159 9.04 10.69 -7.62
CA GLN A 159 8.25 10.73 -8.85
C GLN A 159 8.54 9.52 -9.76
N GLU A 160 9.80 9.11 -9.90
CA GLU A 160 10.15 7.90 -10.66
C GLU A 160 9.49 6.63 -10.08
N ARG A 161 9.28 6.59 -8.75
CA ARG A 161 8.71 5.42 -8.07
C ARG A 161 7.19 5.42 -7.99
N VAL A 162 6.56 6.57 -7.90
CA VAL A 162 5.11 6.68 -7.66
C VAL A 162 4.34 7.36 -8.80
N GLY A 163 5.03 8.08 -9.69
CA GLY A 163 4.43 8.76 -10.85
C GLY A 163 4.27 7.83 -12.05
N GLY A 164 5.26 7.02 -12.39
CA GLY A 164 5.11 6.02 -13.44
C GLY A 164 6.38 5.25 -13.74
N GLU A 165 6.20 3.99 -14.13
CA GLU A 165 7.33 3.10 -14.42
C GLU A 165 6.93 2.03 -15.44
N VAL A 166 7.91 1.57 -16.23
CA VAL A 166 7.79 0.40 -17.10
C VAL A 166 8.88 -0.60 -16.74
N ARG A 167 8.50 -1.87 -16.54
CA ARG A 167 9.40 -2.96 -16.18
C ARG A 167 9.20 -4.17 -17.09
N LEU A 168 10.32 -4.72 -17.57
CA LEU A 168 10.35 -6.09 -18.11
C LEU A 168 10.45 -7.06 -16.93
N LEU A 169 9.41 -7.85 -16.72
CA LEU A 169 9.33 -8.82 -15.62
C LEU A 169 10.06 -10.11 -15.98
N ASP A 170 9.72 -10.68 -17.13
CA ASP A 170 10.26 -11.95 -17.62
C ASP A 170 10.54 -11.85 -19.12
N ALA A 171 11.60 -12.53 -19.55
CA ALA A 171 11.94 -12.71 -20.96
C ALA A 171 12.87 -13.93 -21.06
N TYR A 172 12.31 -15.06 -21.51
CA TYR A 172 13.05 -16.30 -21.63
C TYR A 172 12.60 -17.13 -22.82
N ILE A 173 13.51 -17.96 -23.32
CA ILE A 173 13.22 -19.03 -24.26
C ILE A 173 13.32 -20.37 -23.55
N TYR A 174 12.60 -21.36 -24.05
CA TYR A 174 12.58 -22.69 -23.48
C TYR A 174 12.48 -23.78 -24.54
N GLY A 175 12.88 -24.99 -24.15
CA GLY A 175 12.76 -26.19 -24.96
C GLY A 175 12.40 -27.40 -24.11
N ASN A 176 11.50 -28.23 -24.63
CA ASN A 176 11.08 -29.49 -24.04
C ASN A 176 11.55 -30.63 -24.96
N HIS A 177 12.20 -31.62 -24.38
CA HIS A 177 12.80 -32.73 -25.12
C HIS A 177 12.55 -34.03 -24.38
N GLN A 178 12.52 -35.14 -25.11
CA GLN A 178 12.39 -36.47 -24.53
C GLN A 178 13.48 -37.41 -25.09
N PRO A 179 14.77 -37.22 -24.71
CA PRO A 179 15.83 -38.14 -25.11
C PRO A 179 15.69 -39.49 -24.40
N GLY A 180 15.31 -40.53 -25.16
CA GLY A 180 14.99 -41.85 -24.59
C GLY A 180 13.73 -41.78 -23.73
N ASP A 181 13.78 -42.35 -22.53
CA ASP A 181 12.65 -42.35 -21.57
C ASP A 181 12.74 -41.23 -20.53
N ARG A 182 13.49 -40.16 -20.80
CA ARG A 182 13.70 -39.05 -19.86
C ARG A 182 13.14 -37.74 -20.41
N PHE A 183 12.47 -36.97 -19.56
CA PHE A 183 12.05 -35.60 -19.89
C PHE A 183 13.18 -34.62 -19.57
N LEU A 184 13.50 -33.76 -20.54
CA LEU A 184 14.46 -32.67 -20.41
C LEU A 184 13.78 -31.36 -20.79
N THR A 185 13.62 -30.46 -19.83
CA THR A 185 13.21 -29.08 -20.05
C THR A 185 14.34 -28.14 -19.69
N TRP A 186 14.61 -27.16 -20.54
CA TRP A 186 15.54 -26.08 -20.24
C TRP A 186 14.88 -24.73 -20.50
N ARG A 187 15.33 -23.70 -19.77
CA ARG A 187 14.91 -22.31 -19.93
C ARG A 187 16.14 -21.39 -19.83
N LEU A 188 16.25 -20.42 -20.73
CA LEU A 188 17.34 -19.46 -20.77
C LEU A 188 16.77 -18.04 -20.88
N GLY A 189 17.11 -17.18 -19.92
CA GLY A 189 16.68 -15.78 -19.89
C GLY A 189 16.28 -15.31 -18.49
N LYS A 190 15.65 -14.14 -18.42
CA LYS A 190 15.09 -13.55 -17.20
C LYS A 190 13.78 -14.26 -16.87
N GLN A 191 13.71 -14.93 -15.74
CA GLN A 191 12.56 -15.73 -15.35
C GLN A 191 12.44 -15.80 -13.83
N VAL A 192 11.22 -15.90 -13.32
CA VAL A 192 10.99 -16.31 -11.94
C VAL A 192 11.20 -17.82 -11.80
N VAL A 193 12.11 -18.23 -10.91
CA VAL A 193 12.30 -19.64 -10.53
C VAL A 193 11.82 -19.84 -9.09
N SER A 194 10.78 -20.65 -8.92
CA SER A 194 10.32 -21.11 -7.61
C SER A 194 10.91 -22.48 -7.32
N TRP A 195 11.77 -22.56 -6.32
CA TRP A 195 12.49 -23.75 -5.83
C TRP A 195 11.75 -24.50 -4.69
N GLY A 196 10.44 -24.31 -4.55
CA GLY A 196 9.62 -24.92 -3.49
C GLY A 196 9.50 -24.07 -2.22
N GLU A 197 8.26 -23.95 -1.72
CA GLU A 197 7.95 -23.24 -0.49
C GLU A 197 8.23 -24.14 0.71
N SER A 198 9.02 -23.67 1.69
CA SER A 198 9.18 -24.40 2.95
C SER A 198 7.87 -24.32 3.72
N THR A 199 7.21 -25.47 3.90
CA THR A 199 5.96 -25.58 4.68
C THR A 199 6.15 -25.32 6.18
N PHE A 200 7.38 -25.12 6.67
CA PHE A 200 7.70 -25.02 8.10
C PHE A 200 8.48 -23.77 8.52
N ILE A 201 9.17 -23.06 7.62
CA ILE A 201 9.95 -21.86 7.97
C ILE A 201 9.74 -20.76 6.92
N GLN A 202 9.26 -19.60 7.36
CA GLN A 202 9.20 -18.40 6.52
C GLN A 202 10.63 -17.94 6.18
N GLY A 203 11.04 -18.12 4.92
CA GLY A 203 12.38 -17.72 4.43
C GLY A 203 13.12 -18.76 3.58
N GLY A 204 12.42 -19.57 2.77
CA GLY A 204 13.06 -20.54 1.88
C GLY A 204 13.83 -19.93 0.70
N ILE A 205 14.63 -20.74 -0.01
CA ILE A 205 15.40 -20.35 -1.22
C ILE A 205 14.52 -19.73 -2.33
N ASN A 206 13.20 -19.92 -2.28
CA ASN A 206 12.21 -19.19 -3.09
C ASN A 206 12.29 -17.66 -3.03
N VAL A 207 12.97 -17.10 -2.03
CA VAL A 207 13.14 -15.64 -1.91
C VAL A 207 14.29 -15.13 -2.79
N ILE A 208 15.13 -16.02 -3.33
CA ILE A 208 16.19 -15.65 -4.26
C ILE A 208 15.62 -15.66 -5.68
N ASN A 209 14.90 -14.60 -6.00
CA ASN A 209 14.61 -14.21 -7.37
C ASN A 209 15.43 -12.92 -7.65
N PRO A 210 16.58 -13.01 -8.35
CA PRO A 210 17.38 -11.83 -8.69
C PRO A 210 16.64 -10.87 -9.62
#